data_AF-A0A3E0TNV4-F1
#
_entry.id   AF-A0A3E0TNV4-F1
#
_cell.length_a   1.000
_cell.length_b   1.000
_cell.length_c   1.000
_cell.angle_alpha   90.00
_cell.angle_beta   90.00
_cell.angle_gamma   90.00
#
_symmetry.space_group_name_H-M   'P 1'
#
loop_
_entity.id
_entity.type
_entity.pdbx_description
1 polymer ?
#
loop_
_entity_poly.entity_id
_entity_poly.type
_entity_poly.pdbx_seq_one_letter_code
_entity_poly.pdbx_strand_id
1 'polypeptide(L)'
;MGTEELQHEIKSLLAKLNWSQKRLGSEVYLAKYDDEDEYEIKRYEEKVKKDLSRRTTKPELLMSYLEIISQHNELKKLDLIVPSYCRSGLLSNTIENGMSDISKLISKLVCE
;
A
#
# COMPACT_ATOMS: atom_id res chain seq x y z
N MET A 1 10.41 4.70 8.24
CA MET A 1 9.42 5.27 7.33
C MET A 1 8.48 6.12 8.15
N GLY A 2 8.41 7.41 7.84
CA GLY A 2 7.44 8.32 8.47
C GLY A 2 6.03 8.09 7.95
N THR A 3 5.02 8.52 8.72
CA THR A 3 3.60 8.43 8.35
C THR A 3 3.31 9.06 6.99
N GLU A 4 3.95 10.19 6.66
CA GLU A 4 3.74 10.90 5.40
C GLU A 4 4.30 10.12 4.19
N GLU A 5 5.44 9.44 4.35
CA GLU A 5 6.02 8.59 3.29
C GLU A 5 5.07 7.43 2.95
N LEU A 6 4.55 6.74 3.97
CA LEU A 6 3.59 5.63 3.79
C LEU A 6 2.29 6.11 3.15
N GLN A 7 1.77 7.27 3.53
CA GLN A 7 0.58 7.85 2.91
C GLN A 7 0.79 8.16 1.43
N HIS A 8 1.97 8.66 1.07
CA HIS A 8 2.31 8.95 -0.31
C HIS A 8 2.44 7.66 -1.13
N GLU A 9 3.09 6.64 -0.57
CA GLU A 9 3.25 5.33 -1.22
C GLU A 9 1.90 4.65 -1.47
N ILE A 10 1.02 4.62 -0.46
CA ILE A 10 -0.34 4.09 -0.61
C ILE A 10 -1.11 4.85 -1.70
N LYS A 11 -1.06 6.19 -1.71
CA LYS A 11 -1.72 6.99 -2.76
C LYS A 11 -1.16 6.70 -4.16
N SER A 12 0.14 6.50 -4.27
CA SER A 12 0.79 6.15 -5.54
C SER A 12 0.36 4.75 -6.03
N LEU A 13 0.28 3.77 -5.13
CA LEU A 13 -0.22 2.43 -5.44
C LEU A 13 -1.69 2.46 -5.86
N LEU A 14 -2.53 3.20 -5.14
CA LEU A 14 -3.93 3.38 -5.51
C LEU A 14 -4.07 4.01 -6.90
N ALA A 15 -3.25 5.00 -7.24
CA ALA A 15 -3.24 5.59 -8.57
C ALA A 15 -2.82 4.57 -9.65
N LYS A 16 -1.81 3.74 -9.40
CA LYS A 16 -1.36 2.68 -10.33
C LYS A 16 -2.43 1.60 -10.55
N LEU A 17 -3.17 1.24 -9.50
CA LEU A 17 -4.26 0.27 -9.54
C LEU A 17 -5.57 0.88 -10.07
N ASN A 18 -5.60 2.19 -10.33
CA ASN A 18 -6.80 2.94 -10.65
C ASN A 18 -7.90 2.77 -9.58
N TRP A 19 -7.48 2.68 -8.32
CA TRP A 19 -8.34 2.51 -7.17
C TRP A 19 -8.62 3.84 -6.48
N SER A 20 -9.86 4.02 -6.02
CA SER A 20 -10.20 5.10 -5.11
C SER A 20 -9.84 4.74 -3.67
N GLN A 21 -9.62 5.75 -2.82
CA GLN A 21 -9.43 5.52 -1.37
C GLN A 21 -10.65 4.83 -0.73
N LYS A 22 -11.84 4.99 -1.32
CA LYS A 22 -13.05 4.29 -0.89
C LYS A 22 -12.96 2.80 -1.18
N ARG A 23 -12.61 2.43 -2.43
CA ARG A 23 -12.41 1.03 -2.82
C ARG A 23 -11.42 0.31 -1.90
N LEU A 24 -10.33 0.98 -1.53
CA LEU A 24 -9.40 0.44 -0.53
C LEU A 24 -10.08 0.13 0.81
N GLY A 25 -10.95 1.02 1.31
CA GLY A 25 -11.69 0.77 2.55
C GLY A 25 -12.64 -0.42 2.45
N SER A 26 -13.29 -0.60 1.30
CA SER A 26 -14.15 -1.78 1.04
C SER A 26 -13.34 -3.07 1.04
N GLU A 27 -12.19 -3.09 0.34
CA GLU A 27 -11.28 -4.25 0.31
C GLU A 27 -10.69 -4.56 1.69
N VAL A 28 -10.32 -3.52 2.45
CA VAL A 28 -9.82 -3.69 3.83
C VAL A 28 -10.89 -4.28 4.74
N TYR A 29 -12.16 -3.91 4.54
CA TYR A 29 -13.26 -4.49 5.27
C TYR A 29 -13.45 -5.96 4.90
N LEU A 30 -13.58 -6.27 3.60
CA LEU A 30 -13.75 -7.64 3.09
C LEU A 30 -12.59 -8.57 3.50
N ALA A 31 -11.36 -8.06 3.52
CA ALA A 31 -10.20 -8.81 3.97
C ALA A 31 -10.23 -9.14 5.49
N LYS A 32 -10.97 -8.35 6.29
CA LYS A 32 -11.10 -8.53 7.74
C LYS A 32 -12.40 -9.21 8.16
N TYR A 33 -13.46 -9.01 7.40
CA TYR A 33 -14.81 -9.44 7.66
C TYR A 33 -15.34 -10.05 6.37
N ASP A 34 -15.59 -11.35 6.38
CA ASP A 34 -16.17 -12.10 5.26
C ASP A 34 -17.69 -11.88 5.20
N ASP A 35 -18.10 -10.61 5.25
CA ASP A 35 -19.49 -10.19 5.30
C ASP A 35 -19.66 -8.92 4.46
N GLU A 36 -20.85 -8.75 3.87
CA GLU A 36 -21.16 -7.67 2.93
C GLU A 36 -22.02 -6.56 3.55
N ASP A 37 -21.89 -6.31 4.87
CA ASP A 37 -22.61 -5.22 5.54
C ASP A 37 -22.22 -3.84 4.96
N GLU A 38 -23.14 -3.28 4.15
CA GLU A 38 -22.95 -1.99 3.48
C GLU A 38 -22.66 -0.82 4.44
N TYR A 39 -23.19 -0.87 5.67
CA TYR A 39 -23.02 0.22 6.63
C TYR A 39 -21.60 0.21 7.18
N GLU A 40 -21.10 -0.97 7.56
CA GLU A 40 -19.74 -1.14 8.02
C GLU A 40 -18.73 -0.94 6.88
N ILE A 41 -19.02 -1.39 5.66
CA ILE A 41 -18.21 -1.07 4.47
C ILE A 41 -18.04 0.45 4.33
N LYS A 42 -19.14 1.21 4.25
CA LYS A 42 -19.10 2.69 4.15
C LYS A 42 -18.35 3.35 5.29
N ARG A 43 -18.45 2.79 6.50
CA ARG A 43 -17.72 3.26 7.68
C ARG A 43 -16.21 3.07 7.49
N TYR A 44 -15.78 1.93 6.96
CA TYR A 44 -14.39 1.65 6.64
C TYR A 44 -13.87 2.49 5.47
N GLU A 45 -14.67 2.74 4.43
CA GLU A 45 -14.33 3.67 3.34
C GLU A 45 -13.96 5.07 3.86
N GLU A 46 -14.83 5.65 4.70
CA GLU A 46 -14.59 6.98 5.27
C GLU A 46 -13.47 6.96 6.32
N LYS A 47 -13.25 5.84 7.00
CA LYS A 47 -12.11 5.66 7.92
C LYS A 47 -10.78 5.67 7.18
N VAL A 48 -10.62 4.84 6.15
CA VAL A 48 -9.40 4.77 5.33
C VAL A 48 -9.09 6.13 4.69
N LYS A 49 -10.11 6.79 4.15
CA LYS A 49 -9.98 8.15 3.60
C LYS A 49 -9.46 9.17 4.63
N LYS A 50 -9.96 9.11 5.87
CA LYS A 50 -9.46 9.96 6.97
C LYS A 50 -8.04 9.58 7.37
N ASP A 51 -7.73 8.29 7.45
CA ASP A 51 -6.41 7.78 7.83
C ASP A 51 -5.32 8.17 6.82
N LEU A 52 -5.65 8.20 5.52
CA LEU A 52 -4.75 8.65 4.44
C LEU A 52 -4.62 10.18 4.33
N SER A 53 -5.47 10.93 5.03
CA SER A 53 -5.46 12.40 5.05
C SER A 53 -4.84 12.98 6.32
N ARG A 54 -4.93 12.27 7.45
CA ARG A 54 -4.44 12.76 8.76
C ARG A 54 -2.98 12.43 8.98
N ARG A 55 -2.16 13.43 9.30
CA ARG A 55 -0.72 13.24 9.62
C ARG A 55 -0.47 12.47 10.93
N THR A 56 -1.47 12.36 11.79
CA THR A 56 -1.39 11.68 13.09
C THR A 56 -1.77 10.19 13.04
N THR A 57 -2.05 9.66 11.85
CA THR A 57 -2.34 8.24 11.68
C THR A 57 -1.14 7.39 12.08
N LYS A 58 -1.39 6.31 12.81
CA LYS A 58 -0.32 5.40 13.23
C LYS A 58 0.31 4.74 12.00
N PRO A 59 1.65 4.73 11.87
CA PRO A 59 2.34 4.14 10.73
C PRO A 59 2.06 2.64 10.60
N GLU A 60 1.86 1.93 11.72
CA GLU A 60 1.51 0.51 11.74
C GLU A 60 0.19 0.22 11.00
N LEU A 61 -0.80 1.10 11.13
CA LEU A 61 -2.09 0.95 10.45
C LEU A 61 -1.95 1.14 8.94
N LEU A 62 -1.11 2.10 8.52
CA LEU A 62 -0.82 2.35 7.11
C LEU A 62 -0.06 1.18 6.49
N MET A 63 0.87 0.57 7.23
CA MET A 63 1.55 -0.66 6.79
C MET A 63 0.55 -1.80 6.56
N SER A 64 -0.43 -1.98 7.45
CA SER A 64 -1.49 -2.99 7.23
C SER A 64 -2.29 -2.74 5.94
N TYR A 65 -2.60 -1.49 5.61
CA TYR A 65 -3.27 -1.18 4.34
C TYR A 65 -2.40 -1.52 3.13
N LEU A 66 -1.09 -1.26 3.22
CA LEU A 66 -0.12 -1.58 2.19
C LEU A 66 0.01 -3.10 1.97
N GLU A 67 -0.03 -3.88 3.05
CA GLU A 67 -0.04 -5.34 3.01
C GLU A 67 -1.30 -5.88 2.32
N ILE A 68 -2.48 -5.36 2.67
CA ILE A 68 -3.75 -5.74 2.04
C ILE A 68 -3.73 -5.43 0.54
N ILE A 69 -3.26 -4.24 0.16
CA ILE A 69 -3.07 -3.85 -1.25
C ILE A 69 -2.11 -4.83 -1.97
N SER A 70 -0.98 -5.16 -1.34
CA SER A 70 0.06 -6.04 -1.90
C SER A 70 -0.43 -7.49 -2.05
N GLN A 71 -1.28 -7.96 -1.15
CA GLN A 71 -1.86 -9.30 -1.21
C GLN A 71 -3.00 -9.39 -2.24
N HIS A 72 -3.59 -8.26 -2.63
CA HIS A 72 -4.73 -8.24 -3.54
C HIS A 72 -4.38 -8.73 -4.95
N ASN A 73 -5.22 -9.59 -5.50
CA ASN A 73 -4.95 -10.29 -6.76
C ASN A 73 -4.93 -9.35 -7.98
N GLU A 74 -5.59 -8.18 -7.91
CA GLU A 74 -5.49 -7.16 -8.97
C GLU A 74 -4.07 -6.60 -9.12
N LEU A 75 -3.28 -6.55 -8.04
CA LEU A 75 -1.89 -6.12 -8.09
C LEU A 75 -1.01 -7.20 -8.72
N LYS A 76 -1.29 -8.48 -8.45
CA LYS A 76 -0.68 -9.63 -9.14
C LYS A 76 -1.05 -9.70 -10.62
N LYS A 77 -2.26 -9.29 -10.99
CA LYS A 77 -2.76 -9.31 -12.38
C LYS A 77 -2.26 -8.14 -13.22
N LEU A 78 -1.88 -7.01 -12.62
CA LEU A 78 -1.43 -5.84 -13.36
C LEU A 78 -0.02 -6.00 -13.97
N ASP A 79 0.66 -7.14 -13.76
CA ASP A 79 2.09 -7.35 -14.07
C ASP A 79 2.99 -6.24 -13.51
N LEU A 80 2.46 -5.45 -12.57
CA LEU A 80 3.21 -4.45 -11.84
C LEU A 80 3.99 -5.19 -10.78
N ILE A 81 5.23 -5.49 -11.13
CA ILE A 81 6.28 -5.74 -10.14
C ILE A 81 6.36 -4.47 -9.31
N VAL A 82 5.59 -4.41 -8.21
CA VAL A 82 5.76 -3.39 -7.20
C VAL A 82 7.00 -3.80 -6.42
N PRO A 83 8.11 -3.05 -6.50
CA PRO A 83 9.24 -3.29 -5.63
C PRO A 83 8.80 -2.97 -4.20
N SER A 84 8.28 -3.98 -3.50
CA SER A 84 7.89 -3.86 -2.10
C SER A 84 9.17 -3.97 -1.28
N TYR A 85 9.63 -2.84 -0.76
CA TYR A 85 10.75 -2.82 0.15
C TYR A 85 10.27 -3.23 1.55
N CYS A 86 10.28 -4.53 1.83
CA CYS A 86 10.07 -5.04 3.19
C CYS A 86 11.33 -4.74 4.03
N ARG A 87 11.28 -3.72 4.89
CA ARG A 87 12.17 -3.66 6.06
C ARG A 87 11.79 -4.76 7.05
N SER A 88 12.23 -5.97 6.76
CA SER A 88 12.56 -6.89 7.84
C SER A 88 13.87 -6.36 8.42
N GLY A 89 13.90 -5.94 9.68
CA GLY A 89 15.07 -5.41 10.38
C GLY A 89 16.23 -6.41 10.57
N LEU A 90 16.37 -7.36 9.64
CA LEU A 90 17.34 -8.44 9.59
C LEU A 90 18.45 -8.19 8.54
N LEU A 91 18.33 -7.15 7.70
CA LEU A 91 19.26 -6.93 6.59
C LEU A 91 20.07 -5.64 6.79
N SER A 92 21.40 -5.81 6.83
CA SER A 92 22.41 -4.76 6.95
C SER A 92 22.20 -3.63 5.92
N ASN A 93 22.51 -2.39 6.33
CA ASN A 93 22.50 -1.16 5.51
C ASN A 93 23.07 -1.33 4.09
N THR A 94 24.05 -2.23 3.91
CA THR A 94 24.67 -2.53 2.61
C THR A 94 23.69 -3.18 1.65
N ILE A 95 22.83 -4.08 2.14
CA ILE A 95 21.83 -4.80 1.35
C ILE A 95 20.63 -3.88 1.05
N GLU A 96 20.26 -3.02 2.01
CA GLU A 96 19.22 -2.00 1.83
C GLU A 96 19.56 -1.04 0.68
N ASN A 97 20.80 -0.54 0.65
CA ASN A 97 21.27 0.32 -0.45
C ASN A 97 21.32 -0.43 -1.79
N GLY A 98 21.84 -1.67 -1.80
CA GLY A 98 21.87 -2.49 -3.01
C GLY A 98 20.48 -2.74 -3.60
N MET A 99 19.48 -3.04 -2.76
CA MET A 99 18.10 -3.23 -3.22
C MET A 99 17.47 -1.91 -3.72
N SER A 100 17.81 -0.77 -3.09
CA SER A 100 17.35 0.54 -3.57
C SER A 100 17.93 0.87 -4.95
N ASP A 101 19.22 0.62 -5.16
CA ASP A 101 19.88 0.84 -6.45
C ASP A 101 19.32 -0.07 -7.54
N ILE A 102 19.11 -1.36 -7.24
CA ILE A 102 18.48 -2.31 -8.19
C ILE A 102 17.05 -1.88 -8.54
N SER A 103 16.27 -1.45 -7.54
CA SER A 103 14.90 -0.94 -7.75
C SER A 103 14.85 0.29 -8.66
N LYS A 104 15.80 1.23 -8.48
CA LYS A 104 15.94 2.42 -9.34
C LYS A 104 16.36 2.04 -10.76
N LEU A 105 17.24 1.06 -10.90
CA LEU A 105 17.75 0.62 -12.20
C LEU A 105 16.65 -0.08 -13.03
N ILE A 106 15.86 -0.94 -12.39
CA ILE A 106 14.68 -1.58 -13.01
C ILE A 106 13.62 -0.54 -13.39
N SER A 107 13.34 0.43 -12.50
CA SER A 107 12.39 1.52 -12.79
C SER A 107 12.81 2.38 -13.98
N LYS A 108 14.11 2.47 -14.26
CA LYS A 108 14.66 3.22 -15.39
C LYS A 108 14.56 2.43 -16.71
N LEU A 109 14.70 1.10 -16.65
CA LEU A 109 14.64 0.21 -17.81
C LEU A 109 13.21 -0.09 -18.30
N VAL A 110 12.20 0.07 -17.45
CA VAL A 110 10.78 -0.15 -17.81
C VAL A 110 10.13 1.07 -18.50
N CYS A 111 10.85 2.20 -18.60
CA CYS A 111 10.37 3.44 -19.22
C CYS A 111 10.90 3.72 -20.64
N GLU A 112 11.54 2.75 -21.30
CA GLU A 112 11.91 2.81 -22.74
C GLU A 112 11.01 1.92 -23.60
#